data_AF-A0A830CR12-F1
#
_entry.id   AF-A0A830CR12-F1
#
_cell.length_a   1.000
_cell.length_b   1.000
_cell.length_c   1.000
_cell.angle_alpha   90.00
_cell.angle_beta   90.00
_cell.angle_gamma   90.00
#
_symmetry.space_group_name_H-M   'P 1'
#
loop_
_entity.id
_entity.type
_entity.pdbx_description
1 polymer ?
#
loop_
_entity_poly.entity_id
_entity_poly.type
_entity_poly.pdbx_seq_one_letter_code
_entity_poly.pdbx_strand_id
1 'polypeptide(L)'
;MAIAAANYWFSAVASTGCATTHRLFSTSHRLAYLSSARKPSDDRNQVPVTGKPKKFLCKSSNEDEVIIQKFPPNSRDENRFSNVDGRRGRSKTGQSYSAVSKNKGNQGIVVNLKEQQVEASNLHNASLLNAVVKVYCTHTAPDYSLPWQKQRQYTSTGRHPDKTFDLLCSAFMIGDGKLLTNAHCVEHNTQVKVKRRGDDTKYVAKVLARGVECDIALLSVESKEFWQGTEPLHFGHLPNLQDSVTVVGYPLGGETISVSKGVVSRIEVTSYAHGSSELLGIQIDAAINPGNSGGPAFNDQGECIGVAFQVYRSDDVENIGYVIPTTVVSHFLEDYERHGKYTGFPSLGVLLQKLENPALRACLNVPTNEGVLVRKVEPTSDASNVLKEGDVIVSFDNVRVGCEGTVPFRSSERIAFRYLISKKFTGDVAELGIIRKGQFMNVQVILNTRLHLVPYHIEGDQPSYLIVAGLVFTPLSEPLIEEECEDSIGLKLLTKARYSMPRFKGEQIVILSQVLANEVNIGYEDMSNEQATCKDKYLIFEFEDNFLVVLERESALAASESVLKGYGIPSVRSSDLLEPYIDSVGQNEAVNQKEFGDSPVSNFEVGYDGLIWA
;
A
#
# COMPACT_ATOMS: atom_id res chain seq x y z
N MET A 1 29.04 12.21 49.06
CA MET A 1 30.49 12.13 48.79
C MET A 1 30.77 10.69 48.39
N ALA A 2 30.72 10.39 47.10
CA ALA A 2 31.82 10.46 46.12
C ALA A 2 32.63 9.15 46.11
N ILE A 3 32.45 8.32 45.06
CA ILE A 3 33.42 8.03 43.96
C ILE A 3 34.38 6.88 44.38
N ALA A 4 34.75 5.84 43.62
CA ALA A 4 34.68 5.40 42.22
C ALA A 4 34.95 3.86 42.21
N ALA A 5 34.43 3.06 41.26
CA ALA A 5 35.10 2.55 40.03
C ALA A 5 36.31 1.60 40.32
N ALA A 6 36.61 0.51 39.60
CA ALA A 6 36.19 0.03 38.29
C ALA A 6 36.73 -1.42 38.05
N ASN A 7 36.25 -2.02 36.95
CA ASN A 7 36.95 -2.93 36.01
C ASN A 7 36.97 -4.47 36.20
N TYR A 8 36.11 -5.12 35.40
CA TYR A 8 36.42 -5.97 34.22
C TYR A 8 37.66 -6.88 34.21
N TRP A 9 37.41 -8.17 33.94
CA TRP A 9 38.10 -9.16 33.05
C TRP A 9 37.35 -10.51 33.25
N PHE A 10 37.00 -11.38 32.29
CA PHE A 10 37.65 -11.84 31.06
C PHE A 10 36.61 -12.50 30.10
N SER A 11 36.92 -12.47 28.81
CA SER A 11 36.18 -13.09 27.69
C SER A 11 36.57 -14.55 27.41
N ALA A 12 35.66 -15.22 26.68
CA ALA A 12 35.87 -16.22 25.61
C ALA A 12 36.27 -17.68 25.94
N VAL A 13 35.36 -18.61 25.62
CA VAL A 13 35.67 -19.89 24.93
C VAL A 13 34.54 -20.19 23.94
N ALA A 14 34.92 -20.52 22.70
CA ALA A 14 34.04 -20.84 21.59
C ALA A 14 33.96 -22.36 21.32
N SER A 15 32.89 -22.72 20.58
CA SER A 15 32.75 -23.85 19.64
C SER A 15 32.35 -25.23 20.19
N THR A 16 31.13 -25.69 19.88
CA THR A 16 30.87 -26.64 18.76
C THR A 16 29.37 -26.93 18.58
N GLY A 17 28.92 -26.91 17.32
CA GLY A 17 27.88 -27.79 16.77
C GLY A 17 26.39 -27.43 16.97
N CYS A 18 25.74 -26.89 15.93
CA CYS A 18 24.40 -27.35 15.56
C CYS A 18 24.09 -27.05 14.08
N ALA A 19 23.47 -28.03 13.43
CA ALA A 19 23.22 -28.10 12.00
C ALA A 19 22.07 -27.18 11.56
N THR A 20 22.31 -26.44 10.48
CA THR A 20 21.29 -25.69 9.73
C THR A 20 20.83 -26.50 8.52
N THR A 21 19.52 -26.75 8.44
CA THR A 21 18.87 -27.32 7.25
C THR A 21 18.78 -26.27 6.15
N HIS A 22 19.52 -26.49 5.06
CA HIS A 22 19.41 -25.75 3.81
C HIS A 22 18.06 -26.02 3.11
N ARG A 23 17.32 -24.97 2.75
CA ARG A 23 16.36 -25.02 1.63
C ARG A 23 17.06 -24.50 0.38
N LEU A 24 17.18 -25.37 -0.61
CA LEU A 24 17.65 -25.07 -1.96
C LEU A 24 16.52 -24.36 -2.72
N PHE A 25 16.75 -23.14 -3.18
CA PHE A 25 15.94 -22.52 -4.23
C PHE A 25 16.57 -22.84 -5.59
N SER A 26 15.79 -23.47 -6.48
CA SER A 26 16.20 -23.72 -7.87
C SER A 26 16.02 -22.46 -8.70
N THR A 27 17.10 -21.98 -9.30
CA THR A 27 17.09 -20.92 -10.31
C THR A 27 16.57 -21.47 -11.63
N SER A 28 15.39 -20.99 -12.08
CA SER A 28 14.95 -21.15 -13.47
C SER A 28 15.45 -19.97 -14.28
N HIS A 29 16.51 -20.18 -15.05
CA HIS A 29 16.99 -19.21 -16.04
C HIS A 29 15.94 -19.02 -17.16
N ARG A 30 15.39 -17.81 -17.30
CA ARG A 30 14.79 -17.36 -18.57
C ARG A 30 15.83 -16.56 -19.35
N LEU A 31 16.22 -17.13 -20.49
CA LEU A 31 17.07 -16.51 -21.51
C LEU A 31 16.30 -15.37 -22.21
N ALA A 32 16.84 -14.16 -22.11
CA ALA A 32 16.46 -13.04 -22.98
C ALA A 32 17.12 -13.21 -24.36
N TYR A 33 16.29 -13.18 -25.40
CA TYR A 33 16.72 -13.15 -26.80
C TYR A 33 17.34 -11.78 -27.12
N LEU A 34 18.66 -11.74 -27.33
CA LEU A 34 19.34 -10.60 -27.94
C LEU A 34 19.51 -10.84 -29.45
N SER A 35 19.13 -9.80 -30.20
CA SER A 35 19.12 -9.72 -31.65
C SER A 35 20.52 -9.75 -32.27
N SER A 36 20.58 -10.34 -33.44
CA SER A 36 21.71 -10.58 -34.32
C SER A 36 22.63 -9.39 -34.63
N ALA A 37 23.94 -9.62 -34.54
CA ALA A 37 24.94 -8.97 -35.39
C ALA A 37 25.96 -10.01 -35.89
N ARG A 38 26.16 -10.03 -37.22
CA ARG A 38 27.01 -10.96 -37.97
C ARG A 38 28.51 -10.66 -37.81
N LYS A 39 29.36 -11.70 -37.78
CA LYS A 39 30.50 -11.94 -38.70
C LYS A 39 31.28 -13.25 -38.33
N PRO A 40 32.14 -13.80 -39.22
CA PRO A 40 32.17 -15.23 -39.55
C PRO A 40 33.43 -16.00 -39.10
N SER A 41 33.37 -17.32 -39.34
CA SER A 41 34.44 -18.29 -39.59
C SER A 41 35.53 -18.48 -38.53
N ASP A 42 35.62 -19.67 -37.94
CA ASP A 42 36.62 -20.63 -38.43
C ASP A 42 36.44 -22.05 -37.89
N ASP A 43 37.05 -22.95 -38.64
CA ASP A 43 36.90 -24.39 -38.73
C ASP A 43 37.75 -25.16 -37.68
N ARG A 44 37.33 -26.39 -37.34
CA ARG A 44 38.16 -27.61 -37.02
C ARG A 44 37.91 -28.37 -35.71
N ASN A 45 37.49 -29.62 -35.95
CA ASN A 45 38.05 -30.90 -35.48
C ASN A 45 37.74 -31.51 -34.08
N GLN A 46 36.97 -32.61 -34.17
CA GLN A 46 37.29 -34.01 -33.81
C GLN A 46 37.30 -34.45 -32.32
N VAL A 47 36.22 -35.14 -31.86
CA VAL A 47 35.97 -36.61 -31.61
C VAL A 47 36.61 -37.22 -30.32
N PRO A 48 36.19 -38.40 -29.79
CA PRO A 48 35.37 -38.53 -28.58
C PRO A 48 35.96 -39.45 -27.49
N VAL A 49 35.38 -39.52 -26.28
CA VAL A 49 35.54 -40.70 -25.39
C VAL A 49 34.26 -41.02 -24.61
N THR A 50 34.03 -42.33 -24.55
CA THR A 50 32.93 -43.17 -24.09
C THR A 50 32.74 -43.29 -22.57
N GLY A 51 31.53 -43.69 -22.13
CA GLY A 51 31.35 -44.42 -20.85
C GLY A 51 29.91 -44.57 -20.36
N LYS A 52 29.36 -45.80 -20.38
CA LYS A 52 28.08 -46.21 -19.75
C LYS A 52 28.25 -46.46 -18.24
N PRO A 53 27.14 -46.62 -17.48
CA PRO A 53 26.96 -47.89 -16.75
C PRO A 53 25.52 -48.45 -16.69
N LYS A 54 25.44 -49.72 -16.28
CA LYS A 54 24.24 -50.59 -16.12
C LYS A 54 23.83 -50.75 -14.64
N LYS A 55 22.52 -50.95 -14.45
CA LYS A 55 21.68 -51.60 -13.39
C LYS A 55 22.34 -52.47 -12.30
N PHE A 56 21.72 -52.51 -11.11
CA PHE A 56 21.23 -53.74 -10.42
C PHE A 56 20.17 -53.44 -9.32
N LEU A 57 19.48 -54.48 -8.83
CA LEU A 57 18.09 -54.55 -8.31
C LEU A 57 18.00 -55.47 -7.05
N CYS A 58 17.03 -55.26 -6.13
CA CYS A 58 16.30 -56.21 -5.21
C CYS A 58 15.91 -55.51 -3.87
N LYS A 59 14.86 -55.82 -3.08
CA LYS A 59 13.70 -56.75 -3.07
C LYS A 59 12.73 -56.40 -1.89
N SER A 60 11.44 -56.77 -2.07
CA SER A 60 10.26 -57.11 -1.18
C SER A 60 10.40 -57.20 0.36
N SER A 61 9.36 -57.18 1.24
CA SER A 61 7.89 -57.48 1.22
C SER A 61 7.21 -57.08 2.57
N ASN A 62 5.90 -56.77 2.58
CA ASN A 62 4.84 -57.49 3.35
C ASN A 62 3.44 -56.85 3.16
N GLU A 63 2.43 -57.72 3.08
CA GLU A 63 1.01 -57.49 2.73
C GLU A 63 0.10 -57.43 3.98
N ASP A 64 -1.06 -56.77 3.85
CA ASP A 64 -2.35 -57.20 4.43
C ASP A 64 -3.50 -56.64 3.55
N GLU A 65 -4.42 -57.51 3.12
CA GLU A 65 -5.57 -57.25 2.22
C GLU A 65 -6.83 -56.80 2.99
N VAL A 66 -7.76 -56.08 2.32
CA VAL A 66 -9.16 -56.51 2.05
C VAL A 66 -9.88 -55.58 1.04
N ILE A 67 -10.13 -56.15 -0.14
CA ILE A 67 -11.33 -56.14 -1.03
C ILE A 67 -12.01 -54.81 -1.46
N ILE A 68 -11.90 -54.49 -2.77
CA ILE A 68 -12.78 -53.61 -3.54
C ILE A 68 -13.23 -54.32 -4.84
N GLN A 69 -14.53 -54.24 -5.16
CA GLN A 69 -15.17 -54.78 -6.37
C GLN A 69 -14.79 -54.02 -7.65
N LYS A 70 -14.57 -54.78 -8.74
CA LYS A 70 -14.21 -54.33 -10.11
C LYS A 70 -15.40 -54.30 -11.07
N PHE A 71 -15.35 -53.39 -12.06
CA PHE A 71 -15.74 -53.59 -13.48
C PHE A 71 -15.01 -52.55 -14.38
N PRO A 72 -14.87 -52.73 -15.71
CA PRO A 72 -13.63 -52.48 -16.48
C PRO A 72 -13.66 -51.22 -17.40
N PRO A 73 -12.53 -50.84 -18.03
CA PRO A 73 -12.36 -49.56 -18.73
C PRO A 73 -12.58 -49.64 -20.25
N ASN A 74 -12.94 -48.52 -20.89
CA ASN A 74 -12.81 -48.34 -22.35
C ASN A 74 -12.44 -46.90 -22.77
N SER A 75 -11.37 -46.86 -23.58
CA SER A 75 -11.00 -45.96 -24.70
C SER A 75 -11.17 -44.43 -24.62
N ARG A 76 -10.03 -43.72 -24.61
CA ARG A 76 -9.86 -42.37 -25.17
C ARG A 76 -9.11 -42.48 -26.50
N ASP A 77 -9.68 -41.94 -27.56
CA ASP A 77 -9.02 -41.70 -28.85
C ASP A 77 -8.37 -40.30 -28.85
N GLU A 78 -7.06 -40.26 -29.08
CA GLU A 78 -6.31 -39.08 -29.49
C GLU A 78 -6.30 -39.01 -31.03
N ASN A 79 -6.52 -37.83 -31.61
CA ASN A 79 -6.08 -37.57 -32.98
C ASN A 79 -5.44 -36.19 -33.10
N ARG A 80 -4.18 -36.23 -33.56
CA ARG A 80 -3.27 -35.13 -33.89
C ARG A 80 -3.72 -34.39 -35.14
N PHE A 81 -3.49 -33.08 -35.20
CA PHE A 81 -3.21 -32.40 -36.47
C PHE A 81 -2.07 -31.38 -36.34
N SER A 82 -1.16 -31.47 -37.31
CA SER A 82 0.10 -30.76 -37.46
C SER A 82 -0.03 -29.50 -38.33
N ASN A 83 0.76 -28.48 -37.98
CA ASN A 83 0.99 -27.26 -38.77
C ASN A 83 1.79 -27.53 -40.06
N VAL A 84 1.45 -26.85 -41.16
CA VAL A 84 2.37 -26.46 -42.24
C VAL A 84 1.97 -25.08 -42.82
N ASP A 85 2.97 -24.21 -42.93
CA ASP A 85 2.99 -22.86 -43.53
C ASP A 85 2.65 -22.80 -45.04
N GLY A 86 2.17 -21.64 -45.51
CA GLY A 86 2.12 -21.34 -46.95
C GLY A 86 1.61 -19.94 -47.31
N ARG A 87 2.48 -19.10 -47.87
CA ARG A 87 2.34 -17.66 -48.15
C ARG A 87 1.49 -17.27 -49.39
N ARG A 88 0.92 -16.06 -49.30
CA ARG A 88 0.75 -14.95 -50.31
C ARG A 88 -0.07 -15.19 -51.60
N GLY A 89 -1.03 -14.28 -51.84
CA GLY A 89 -1.53 -14.01 -53.21
C GLY A 89 -2.76 -13.09 -53.38
N ARG A 90 -2.54 -11.77 -53.28
CA ARG A 90 -3.12 -10.65 -54.08
C ARG A 90 -4.58 -10.62 -54.62
N SER A 91 -5.17 -9.42 -54.44
CA SER A 91 -6.12 -8.67 -55.31
C SER A 91 -7.60 -9.07 -55.19
N LYS A 92 -8.62 -8.23 -55.46
CA LYS A 92 -8.87 -6.78 -55.62
C LYS A 92 -10.42 -6.69 -55.73
N THR A 93 -11.02 -5.54 -55.38
CA THR A 93 -12.33 -5.00 -55.88
C THR A 93 -13.57 -5.91 -55.71
N GLY A 94 -14.60 -5.56 -54.93
CA GLY A 94 -15.44 -4.38 -55.08
C GLY A 94 -16.55 -4.64 -56.10
N GLN A 95 -17.78 -4.93 -55.66
CA GLN A 95 -19.04 -4.37 -56.21
C GLN A 95 -20.29 -5.05 -55.62
N SER A 96 -21.20 -4.17 -55.23
CA SER A 96 -22.61 -4.34 -54.90
C SER A 96 -23.45 -4.82 -56.09
N TYR A 97 -24.42 -5.70 -55.84
CA TYR A 97 -25.62 -5.86 -56.68
C TYR A 97 -26.86 -6.08 -55.81
N SER A 98 -27.89 -5.30 -56.11
CA SER A 98 -29.27 -5.42 -55.64
C SER A 98 -30.10 -6.18 -56.69
N ALA A 99 -30.97 -7.11 -56.27
CA ALA A 99 -32.16 -7.53 -57.05
C ALA A 99 -33.15 -8.41 -56.22
N VAL A 100 -34.22 -7.74 -55.80
CA VAL A 100 -35.66 -8.11 -55.72
C VAL A 100 -36.14 -9.54 -56.14
N SER A 101 -36.73 -10.24 -55.15
CA SER A 101 -38.07 -10.91 -55.09
C SER A 101 -38.45 -12.13 -55.97
N LYS A 102 -38.78 -13.29 -55.35
CA LYS A 102 -40.16 -13.73 -55.01
C LYS A 102 -40.25 -15.20 -54.50
N ASN A 103 -40.91 -15.34 -53.35
CA ASN A 103 -41.82 -16.40 -52.85
C ASN A 103 -41.56 -17.90 -53.08
N LYS A 104 -41.49 -18.65 -51.95
CA LYS A 104 -42.51 -19.64 -51.53
C LYS A 104 -42.18 -20.24 -50.15
N GLY A 105 -43.20 -20.34 -49.28
CA GLY A 105 -43.31 -21.43 -48.29
C GLY A 105 -43.23 -21.04 -46.82
N ASN A 106 -44.41 -20.92 -46.21
CA ASN A 106 -44.70 -20.87 -44.76
C ASN A 106 -43.82 -21.78 -43.89
N GLN A 107 -43.34 -21.24 -42.77
CA GLN A 107 -43.73 -21.70 -41.42
C GLN A 107 -43.48 -20.56 -40.43
N GLY A 108 -44.56 -19.97 -39.92
CA GLY A 108 -44.51 -18.87 -38.96
C GLY A 108 -44.13 -19.38 -37.57
N ILE A 109 -43.05 -18.82 -37.02
CA ILE A 109 -42.85 -18.73 -35.58
C ILE A 109 -43.16 -17.28 -35.23
N VAL A 110 -44.38 -17.04 -34.73
CA VAL A 110 -44.73 -15.78 -34.09
C VAL A 110 -44.02 -15.75 -32.75
N VAL A 111 -42.87 -15.08 -32.69
CA VAL A 111 -42.21 -14.76 -31.42
C VAL A 111 -43.04 -13.65 -30.79
N ASN A 112 -43.88 -14.05 -29.84
CA ASN A 112 -44.65 -13.14 -29.00
C ASN A 112 -43.67 -12.44 -28.06
N LEU A 113 -43.20 -11.25 -28.42
CA LEU A 113 -42.50 -10.34 -27.51
C LEU A 113 -43.52 -9.77 -26.52
N LYS A 114 -43.91 -10.59 -25.54
CA LYS A 114 -44.41 -10.06 -24.29
C LYS A 114 -43.19 -9.57 -23.51
N GLU A 115 -42.96 -8.26 -23.55
CA GLU A 115 -42.22 -7.59 -22.49
C GLU A 115 -42.85 -8.04 -21.17
N GLN A 116 -42.10 -8.84 -20.41
CA GLN A 116 -42.47 -9.17 -19.04
C GLN A 116 -42.55 -7.87 -18.27
N GLN A 117 -43.76 -7.53 -17.82
CA GLN A 117 -43.97 -6.46 -16.85
C GLN A 117 -43.03 -6.70 -15.67
N VAL A 118 -42.17 -5.71 -15.44
CA VAL A 118 -41.15 -5.73 -14.39
C VAL A 118 -41.87 -5.84 -13.04
N GLU A 119 -41.72 -6.98 -12.36
CA GLU A 119 -42.20 -7.19 -10.99
C GLU A 119 -41.60 -6.12 -10.05
N ALA A 120 -42.36 -5.67 -9.05
CA ALA A 120 -41.95 -4.59 -8.14
C ALA A 120 -40.64 -4.88 -7.37
N SER A 121 -40.27 -6.15 -7.19
CA SER A 121 -38.97 -6.58 -6.65
C SER A 121 -37.79 -6.25 -7.56
N ASN A 122 -37.97 -6.28 -8.89
CA ASN A 122 -36.94 -5.93 -9.88
C ASN A 122 -36.71 -4.41 -10.00
N LEU A 123 -37.74 -3.61 -9.73
CA LEU A 123 -37.64 -2.14 -9.71
C LEU A 123 -36.78 -1.64 -8.54
N HIS A 124 -36.88 -2.27 -7.37
CA HIS A 124 -36.08 -1.90 -6.19
C HIS A 124 -34.58 -2.18 -6.44
N ASN A 125 -34.26 -3.34 -7.01
CA ASN A 125 -32.90 -3.70 -7.38
C ASN A 125 -32.31 -2.76 -8.45
N ALA A 126 -33.10 -2.33 -9.43
CA ALA A 126 -32.63 -1.40 -10.46
C ALA A 126 -32.31 0.01 -9.91
N SER A 127 -33.05 0.47 -8.88
CA SER A 127 -32.79 1.77 -8.24
C SER A 127 -31.44 1.80 -7.54
N LEU A 128 -31.10 0.75 -6.77
CA LEU A 128 -29.80 0.63 -6.08
C LEU A 128 -28.62 0.69 -7.06
N LEU A 129 -28.75 0.03 -8.22
CA LEU A 129 -27.72 0.03 -9.26
C LEU A 129 -27.50 1.42 -9.89
N ASN A 130 -28.50 2.31 -9.85
CA ASN A 130 -28.37 3.65 -10.43
C ASN A 130 -27.57 4.61 -9.53
N ALA A 131 -27.43 4.29 -8.24
CA ALA A 131 -26.59 5.03 -7.30
C ALA A 131 -25.09 4.72 -7.47
N VAL A 132 -24.75 3.65 -8.21
CA VAL A 132 -23.36 3.26 -8.50
C VAL A 132 -22.91 3.92 -9.81
N VAL A 133 -21.72 4.51 -9.79
CA VAL A 133 -21.15 5.25 -10.91
C VAL A 133 -19.75 4.76 -11.23
N LYS A 134 -19.36 4.90 -12.49
CA LYS A 134 -18.02 4.55 -12.96
C LYS A 134 -17.09 5.75 -12.78
N VAL A 135 -15.89 5.51 -12.26
CA VAL A 135 -14.85 6.55 -12.05
C VAL A 135 -13.82 6.49 -13.17
N TYR A 136 -13.48 7.66 -13.69
CA TYR A 136 -12.42 7.89 -14.67
C TYR A 136 -11.42 8.86 -14.05
N CYS A 137 -10.25 8.37 -13.67
CA CYS A 137 -9.20 9.22 -13.13
C CYS A 137 -8.00 9.27 -14.08
N THR A 138 -7.50 10.48 -14.31
CA THR A 138 -6.21 10.71 -14.96
C THR A 138 -5.17 10.93 -13.87
N HIS A 139 -4.12 10.11 -13.88
CA HIS A 139 -3.09 10.08 -12.86
C HIS A 139 -1.78 10.62 -13.42
N THR A 140 -1.11 11.45 -12.63
CA THR A 140 0.21 12.00 -12.92
C THR A 140 1.04 11.97 -11.64
N ALA A 141 1.59 10.80 -11.32
CA ALA A 141 2.45 10.61 -10.16
C ALA A 141 3.74 11.43 -10.30
N PRO A 142 4.35 11.88 -9.18
CA PRO A 142 5.73 12.34 -9.21
C PRO A 142 6.67 11.21 -9.62
N ASP A 143 7.81 11.57 -10.20
CA ASP A 143 8.95 10.67 -10.34
C ASP A 143 9.78 10.83 -9.07
N TYR A 144 9.93 9.78 -8.26
CA TYR A 144 10.60 9.87 -6.96
C TYR A 144 12.13 9.87 -7.13
N SER A 145 12.64 9.19 -8.16
CA SER A 145 14.07 9.20 -8.55
C SER A 145 14.52 10.56 -9.08
N LEU A 146 13.64 11.25 -9.81
CA LEU A 146 13.82 12.57 -10.39
C LEU A 146 12.72 13.52 -9.87
N PRO A 147 12.77 13.95 -8.59
CA PRO A 147 11.67 14.62 -7.88
C PRO A 147 11.18 15.94 -8.48
N TRP A 148 11.95 16.54 -9.40
CA TRP A 148 11.54 17.70 -10.20
C TRP A 148 10.64 17.35 -11.40
N GLN A 149 10.45 16.06 -11.71
CA GLN A 149 9.66 15.57 -12.83
C GLN A 149 8.34 14.93 -12.37
N LYS A 150 7.53 14.55 -13.36
CA LYS A 150 6.33 13.76 -13.20
C LYS A 150 6.46 12.52 -14.09
N GLN A 151 5.97 11.40 -13.62
CA GLN A 151 5.83 10.21 -14.44
C GLN A 151 4.83 10.46 -15.58
N ARG A 152 4.88 9.59 -16.59
CA ARG A 152 3.98 9.66 -17.74
C ARG A 152 2.52 9.57 -17.29
N GLN A 153 1.73 10.56 -17.70
CA GLN A 153 0.29 10.55 -17.48
C GLN A 153 -0.36 9.28 -18.05
N TYR A 154 -1.22 8.65 -17.26
CA TYR A 154 -2.06 7.56 -17.71
C TYR A 154 -3.50 7.73 -17.19
N THR A 155 -4.44 7.06 -17.83
CA THR A 155 -5.85 7.04 -17.39
C THR A 155 -6.20 5.62 -17.00
N SER A 156 -6.84 5.46 -15.86
CA SER A 156 -7.31 4.19 -15.30
C SER A 156 -8.12 3.33 -16.28
N THR A 157 -8.76 3.95 -17.27
CA THR A 157 -9.66 3.29 -18.23
C THR A 157 -9.00 2.98 -19.58
N GLY A 158 -7.72 3.30 -19.76
CA GLY A 158 -6.98 3.13 -21.01
C GLY A 158 -6.17 1.82 -21.05
N ARG A 159 -6.02 1.23 -22.23
CA ARG A 159 -5.19 0.03 -22.44
C ARG A 159 -3.70 0.43 -22.53
N HIS A 160 -3.01 0.58 -21.41
CA HIS A 160 -1.54 0.67 -21.30
C HIS A 160 -0.92 -0.73 -21.13
N PRO A 161 0.09 -1.12 -21.94
CA PRO A 161 0.66 -2.48 -21.90
C PRO A 161 1.26 -2.88 -20.56
N ASP A 162 1.80 -1.91 -19.81
CA ASP A 162 2.68 -2.20 -18.65
C ASP A 162 2.07 -1.86 -17.26
N LYS A 163 0.88 -1.23 -17.18
CA LYS A 163 0.26 -0.82 -15.89
C LYS A 163 -1.29 -0.86 -15.85
N THR A 164 -2.00 -1.42 -16.85
CA THR A 164 -3.49 -1.28 -16.92
C THR A 164 -4.33 -2.33 -16.25
N PHE A 165 -3.73 -3.11 -15.35
CA PHE A 165 -4.49 -4.12 -14.65
C PHE A 165 -5.29 -3.56 -13.46
N ASP A 166 -4.91 -2.43 -12.84
CA ASP A 166 -5.38 -2.17 -11.47
C ASP A 166 -6.26 -0.93 -11.20
N LEU A 167 -6.59 -0.08 -12.18
CA LEU A 167 -7.05 1.28 -11.83
C LEU A 167 -8.47 1.66 -12.27
N LEU A 168 -9.19 0.80 -12.98
CA LEU A 168 -10.63 1.02 -13.18
C LEU A 168 -11.33 0.94 -11.82
N CYS A 169 -12.21 1.90 -11.54
CA CYS A 169 -12.85 2.02 -10.23
C CYS A 169 -14.33 2.39 -10.33
N SER A 170 -15.04 2.09 -9.26
CA SER A 170 -16.42 2.45 -9.03
C SER A 170 -16.52 3.45 -7.89
N ALA A 171 -17.64 4.16 -7.84
CA ALA A 171 -18.04 4.99 -6.71
C ALA A 171 -19.55 4.87 -6.52
N PHE A 172 -20.07 5.33 -5.39
CA PHE A 172 -21.51 5.33 -5.15
C PHE A 172 -21.98 6.54 -4.36
N MET A 173 -23.26 6.88 -4.54
CA MET A 173 -23.91 8.03 -3.90
C MET A 173 -24.27 7.73 -2.46
N ILE A 174 -23.89 8.64 -1.55
CA ILE A 174 -24.12 8.48 -0.10
C ILE A 174 -24.99 9.59 0.51
N GLY A 175 -25.49 10.51 -0.33
CA GLY A 175 -26.27 11.69 0.10
C GLY A 175 -25.46 12.98 0.01
N ASP A 176 -26.12 14.12 0.24
CA ASP A 176 -25.52 15.46 0.30
C ASP A 176 -24.63 15.86 -0.90
N GLY A 177 -24.87 15.33 -2.09
CA GLY A 177 -24.04 15.59 -3.26
C GLY A 177 -22.62 14.98 -3.15
N LYS A 178 -22.46 13.92 -2.36
CA LYS A 178 -21.20 13.22 -2.13
C LYS A 178 -21.21 11.83 -2.77
N LEU A 179 -20.06 11.45 -3.31
CA LEU A 179 -19.76 10.09 -3.76
C LEU A 179 -18.65 9.51 -2.90
N LEU A 180 -18.71 8.21 -2.65
CA LEU A 180 -17.66 7.48 -1.96
C LEU A 180 -16.97 6.49 -2.91
N THR A 181 -15.65 6.42 -2.84
CA THR A 181 -14.79 5.52 -3.63
C THR A 181 -13.54 5.15 -2.82
N ASN A 182 -12.60 4.39 -3.39
CA ASN A 182 -11.32 4.15 -2.75
C ASN A 182 -10.31 5.29 -2.97
N ALA A 183 -9.34 5.42 -2.05
CA ALA A 183 -8.30 6.44 -2.14
C ALA A 183 -7.36 6.20 -3.33
N HIS A 184 -6.96 4.95 -3.57
CA HIS A 184 -6.09 4.58 -4.69
C HIS A 184 -6.73 4.89 -6.06
N CYS A 185 -8.06 4.85 -6.15
CA CYS A 185 -8.79 5.16 -7.39
C CYS A 185 -8.62 6.61 -7.87
N VAL A 186 -8.26 7.52 -6.95
CA VAL A 186 -8.08 8.95 -7.22
C VAL A 186 -6.72 9.46 -6.76
N GLU A 187 -5.76 8.55 -6.61
CA GLU A 187 -4.39 8.89 -6.25
C GLU A 187 -3.70 9.68 -7.36
N HIS A 188 -2.90 10.69 -6.98
CA HIS A 188 -2.20 11.58 -7.91
C HIS A 188 -3.09 12.11 -9.06
N ASN A 189 -4.36 12.39 -8.76
CA ASN A 189 -5.32 12.78 -9.77
C ASN A 189 -5.01 14.17 -10.35
N THR A 190 -4.99 14.27 -11.67
CA THR A 190 -5.00 15.55 -12.40
C THR A 190 -6.43 15.92 -12.82
N GLN A 191 -7.28 14.91 -13.04
CA GLN A 191 -8.69 15.09 -13.37
C GLN A 191 -9.46 13.83 -12.96
N VAL A 192 -10.59 14.03 -12.26
CA VAL A 192 -11.55 12.97 -11.96
C VAL A 192 -12.84 13.25 -12.71
N LYS A 193 -13.39 12.22 -13.35
CA LYS A 193 -14.70 12.23 -14.02
C LYS A 193 -15.51 11.03 -13.56
N VAL A 194 -16.83 11.18 -13.53
CA VAL A 194 -17.76 10.10 -13.19
C VAL A 194 -18.84 9.96 -14.25
N LYS A 195 -19.33 8.74 -14.45
CA LYS A 195 -20.39 8.41 -15.42
C LYS A 195 -21.48 7.60 -14.73
N ARG A 196 -22.74 8.04 -14.87
CA ARG A 196 -23.89 7.31 -14.37
C ARG A 196 -24.20 6.08 -15.22
N ARG A 197 -24.88 5.12 -14.63
CA ARG A 197 -25.49 4.03 -15.37
C ARG A 197 -26.54 4.56 -16.36
N GLY A 198 -26.46 4.14 -17.61
CA GLY A 198 -27.44 4.49 -18.65
C GLY A 198 -27.31 5.91 -19.21
N ASP A 199 -26.25 6.64 -18.86
CA ASP A 199 -25.95 7.97 -19.35
C ASP A 199 -24.57 7.96 -20.00
N ASP A 200 -24.43 8.55 -21.18
CA ASP A 200 -23.14 8.66 -21.89
C ASP A 200 -22.31 9.86 -21.44
N THR A 201 -22.90 10.78 -20.67
CA THR A 201 -22.26 11.99 -20.18
C THR A 201 -21.27 11.67 -19.06
N LYS A 202 -20.06 12.21 -19.18
CA LYS A 202 -19.04 12.19 -18.13
C LYS A 202 -19.03 13.54 -17.42
N TYR A 203 -19.27 13.52 -16.12
CA TYR A 203 -19.28 14.71 -15.29
C TYR A 203 -17.95 14.86 -14.57
N VAL A 204 -17.46 16.09 -14.43
CA VAL A 204 -16.24 16.37 -13.66
C VAL A 204 -16.55 16.23 -12.16
N ALA A 205 -15.68 15.52 -11.45
CA ALA A 205 -15.73 15.36 -10.00
C ALA A 205 -14.49 15.99 -9.35
N LYS A 206 -14.64 16.42 -8.10
CA LYS A 206 -13.53 16.94 -7.26
C LYS A 206 -13.35 16.04 -6.06
N VAL A 207 -12.10 15.77 -5.67
CA VAL A 207 -11.78 15.06 -4.43
C VAL A 207 -11.93 16.04 -3.27
N LEU A 208 -12.81 15.72 -2.31
CA LEU A 208 -13.03 16.51 -1.09
C LEU A 208 -12.07 16.10 0.02
N ALA A 209 -11.88 14.79 0.21
CA ALA A 209 -11.00 14.21 1.21
C ALA A 209 -10.52 12.83 0.77
N ARG A 210 -9.34 12.43 1.26
CA ARG A 210 -8.73 11.14 1.00
C ARG A 210 -8.11 10.61 2.29
N GLY A 211 -8.60 9.49 2.78
CA GLY A 211 -8.01 8.73 3.88
C GLY A 211 -7.19 7.59 3.31
N VAL A 212 -5.87 7.79 3.21
CA VAL A 212 -4.96 6.80 2.60
C VAL A 212 -4.90 5.52 3.45
N GLU A 213 -4.83 5.67 4.78
CA GLU A 213 -4.79 4.56 5.75
C GLU A 213 -5.98 3.60 5.64
N CYS A 214 -7.18 4.13 5.41
CA CYS A 214 -8.41 3.36 5.26
C CYS A 214 -8.83 3.14 3.81
N ASP A 215 -8.05 3.62 2.85
CA ASP A 215 -8.32 3.55 1.42
C ASP A 215 -9.73 4.06 1.03
N ILE A 216 -10.16 5.19 1.59
CA ILE A 216 -11.44 5.85 1.26
C ILE A 216 -11.18 7.24 0.67
N ALA A 217 -11.94 7.62 -0.35
CA ALA A 217 -12.03 9.00 -0.84
C ALA A 217 -13.47 9.47 -0.99
N LEU A 218 -13.67 10.75 -0.70
CA LEU A 218 -14.93 11.46 -0.84
C LEU A 218 -14.86 12.38 -2.05
N LEU A 219 -15.82 12.28 -2.97
CA LEU A 219 -15.89 13.12 -4.16
C LEU A 219 -17.15 13.99 -4.16
N SER A 220 -17.10 15.14 -4.83
CA SER A 220 -18.26 15.97 -5.17
C SER A 220 -18.41 16.13 -6.68
N VAL A 221 -19.65 16.37 -7.13
CA VAL A 221 -19.98 16.71 -8.51
C VAL A 221 -20.86 17.94 -8.52
N GLU A 222 -20.43 19.00 -9.22
CA GLU A 222 -21.13 20.29 -9.24
C GLU A 222 -22.39 20.27 -10.11
N SER A 223 -22.42 19.44 -11.15
CA SER A 223 -23.56 19.38 -12.07
C SER A 223 -24.82 18.87 -11.38
N LYS A 224 -25.88 19.69 -11.37
CA LYS A 224 -27.19 19.28 -10.83
C LYS A 224 -27.82 18.15 -11.64
N GLU A 225 -27.56 18.09 -12.94
CA GLU A 225 -28.07 17.04 -13.83
C GLU A 225 -27.60 15.65 -13.41
N PHE A 226 -26.34 15.56 -12.94
CA PHE A 226 -25.80 14.31 -12.41
C PHE A 226 -26.63 13.77 -11.24
N TRP A 227 -27.18 14.63 -10.39
CA TRP A 227 -27.96 14.23 -9.21
C TRP A 227 -29.47 14.06 -9.47
N GLN A 228 -29.95 14.32 -10.70
CA GLN A 228 -31.38 14.23 -11.00
C GLN A 228 -31.87 12.78 -11.06
N GLY A 229 -32.91 12.49 -10.28
CA GLY A 229 -33.58 11.18 -10.29
C GLY A 229 -32.74 10.05 -9.71
N THR A 230 -31.80 10.35 -8.81
CA THR A 230 -30.97 9.36 -8.13
C THR A 230 -31.24 9.37 -6.64
N GLU A 231 -31.35 8.19 -6.06
CA GLU A 231 -31.47 8.01 -4.61
C GLU A 231 -30.12 7.55 -4.05
N PRO A 232 -29.61 8.18 -2.99
CA PRO A 232 -28.39 7.73 -2.34
C PRO A 232 -28.59 6.39 -1.64
N LEU A 233 -27.49 5.65 -1.45
CA LEU A 233 -27.52 4.41 -0.70
C LEU A 233 -27.57 4.68 0.80
N HIS A 234 -28.26 3.79 1.52
CA HIS A 234 -28.26 3.76 2.98
C HIS A 234 -27.22 2.78 3.49
N PHE A 235 -26.52 3.15 4.55
CA PHE A 235 -25.55 2.27 5.20
C PHE A 235 -26.26 1.30 6.14
N GLY A 236 -25.92 0.02 6.01
CA GLY A 236 -26.33 -1.04 6.90
C GLY A 236 -25.36 -1.23 8.08
N HIS A 237 -25.73 -2.12 8.98
CA HIS A 237 -24.87 -2.53 10.08
C HIS A 237 -23.78 -3.51 9.63
N LEU A 238 -22.78 -3.69 10.50
CA LEU A 238 -21.72 -4.66 10.27
C LEU A 238 -22.32 -6.09 10.21
N PRO A 239 -22.12 -6.86 9.12
CA PRO A 239 -22.80 -8.14 8.90
C PRO A 239 -22.27 -9.23 9.84
N ASN A 240 -22.93 -10.39 9.87
CA ASN A 240 -22.44 -11.61 10.50
C ASN A 240 -21.77 -12.53 9.48
N LEU A 241 -21.01 -13.51 9.97
CA LEU A 241 -20.50 -14.58 9.12
C LEU A 241 -21.66 -15.31 8.44
N GLN A 242 -21.46 -15.72 7.19
CA GLN A 242 -22.43 -16.38 6.31
C GLN A 242 -23.57 -15.49 5.78
N ASP A 243 -23.68 -14.23 6.22
CA ASP A 243 -24.64 -13.29 5.63
C ASP A 243 -24.35 -13.11 4.14
N SER A 244 -25.40 -13.03 3.32
CA SER A 244 -25.22 -12.84 1.88
C SER A 244 -24.73 -11.44 1.57
N VAL A 245 -23.81 -11.35 0.62
CA VAL A 245 -23.26 -10.08 0.13
C VAL A 245 -23.36 -10.02 -1.39
N THR A 246 -23.73 -8.86 -1.90
CA THR A 246 -23.71 -8.56 -3.33
C THR A 246 -22.84 -7.35 -3.59
N VAL A 247 -21.77 -7.51 -4.37
CA VAL A 247 -20.86 -6.43 -4.75
C VAL A 247 -21.21 -5.93 -6.14
N VAL A 248 -21.25 -4.61 -6.30
CA VAL A 248 -21.64 -3.94 -7.53
C VAL A 248 -20.55 -2.99 -7.97
N GLY A 249 -20.18 -3.04 -9.24
CA GLY A 249 -19.17 -2.14 -9.80
C GLY A 249 -19.02 -2.23 -11.32
N TYR A 250 -17.93 -1.69 -11.85
CA TYR A 250 -17.66 -1.59 -13.29
C TYR A 250 -16.33 -2.26 -13.65
N PRO A 251 -16.33 -3.56 -13.99
CA PRO A 251 -15.11 -4.33 -14.20
C PRO A 251 -14.32 -3.87 -15.42
N LEU A 252 -13.06 -4.32 -15.50
CA LEU A 252 -12.15 -4.03 -16.59
C LEU A 252 -12.77 -4.30 -17.99
N GLY A 253 -12.67 -3.32 -18.89
CA GLY A 253 -13.01 -3.47 -20.30
C GLY A 253 -14.50 -3.37 -20.66
N GLY A 254 -15.41 -3.20 -19.69
CA GLY A 254 -16.84 -3.00 -19.90
C GLY A 254 -17.32 -1.57 -19.59
N GLU A 255 -18.34 -1.10 -20.32
CA GLU A 255 -19.11 0.12 -19.96
C GLU A 255 -20.36 -0.22 -19.14
N THR A 256 -20.64 -1.51 -18.94
CA THR A 256 -21.80 -2.02 -18.22
C THR A 256 -21.45 -2.33 -16.77
N ILE A 257 -22.43 -2.15 -15.90
CA ILE A 257 -22.35 -2.53 -14.50
C ILE A 257 -22.25 -4.07 -14.37
N SER A 258 -21.52 -4.53 -13.36
CA SER A 258 -21.37 -5.94 -12.99
C SER A 258 -21.79 -6.17 -11.55
N VAL A 259 -22.24 -7.38 -11.28
CA VAL A 259 -22.73 -7.81 -9.97
C VAL A 259 -22.11 -9.16 -9.64
N SER A 260 -21.43 -9.25 -8.50
CA SER A 260 -20.89 -10.48 -7.93
C SER A 260 -21.62 -10.77 -6.62
N LYS A 261 -22.11 -12.00 -6.43
CA LYS A 261 -22.78 -12.41 -5.19
C LYS A 261 -21.95 -13.48 -4.46
N GLY A 262 -21.95 -13.41 -3.14
CA GLY A 262 -21.28 -14.36 -2.25
C GLY A 262 -21.83 -14.25 -0.83
N VAL A 263 -21.00 -14.62 0.14
CA VAL A 263 -21.26 -14.52 1.57
C VAL A 263 -20.08 -13.90 2.31
N VAL A 264 -20.34 -13.43 3.54
CA VAL A 264 -19.30 -12.98 4.46
C VAL A 264 -18.57 -14.19 5.03
N SER A 265 -17.29 -14.33 4.66
CA SER A 265 -16.45 -15.47 5.02
C SER A 265 -15.67 -15.24 6.32
N ARG A 266 -15.26 -13.99 6.59
CA ARG A 266 -14.50 -13.63 7.80
C ARG A 266 -14.69 -12.15 8.13
N ILE A 267 -14.58 -11.81 9.41
CA ILE A 267 -14.44 -10.43 9.87
C ILE A 267 -13.22 -10.39 10.77
N GLU A 268 -12.19 -9.65 10.37
CA GLU A 268 -10.92 -9.59 11.10
C GLU A 268 -10.26 -8.22 10.97
N VAL A 269 -9.27 -7.95 11.81
CA VAL A 269 -8.40 -6.79 11.59
C VAL A 269 -7.40 -7.18 10.49
N THR A 270 -7.44 -6.45 9.37
CA THR A 270 -6.63 -6.72 8.18
C THR A 270 -5.70 -5.56 7.90
N SER A 271 -4.54 -5.85 7.30
CA SER A 271 -3.68 -4.80 6.74
C SER A 271 -4.28 -4.24 5.45
N TYR A 272 -4.44 -2.93 5.40
CA TYR A 272 -4.87 -2.19 4.21
C TYR A 272 -3.63 -1.87 3.38
N ALA A 273 -3.48 -2.56 2.24
CA ALA A 273 -2.24 -2.59 1.44
C ALA A 273 -1.69 -1.19 1.10
N HIS A 274 -2.56 -0.25 0.72
CA HIS A 274 -2.18 1.11 0.33
C HIS A 274 -2.00 2.08 1.52
N GLY A 275 -2.45 1.69 2.72
CA GLY A 275 -2.57 2.58 3.87
C GLY A 275 -1.64 2.26 5.06
N SER A 276 -0.90 1.14 4.97
CA SER A 276 -0.01 0.63 6.04
C SER A 276 -0.64 0.63 7.44
N SER A 277 -1.95 0.43 7.48
CA SER A 277 -2.77 0.49 8.68
C SER A 277 -3.56 -0.79 8.84
N GLU A 278 -3.74 -1.21 10.08
CA GLU A 278 -4.52 -2.39 10.44
C GLU A 278 -5.91 -1.96 10.94
N LEU A 279 -6.91 -2.14 10.10
CA LEU A 279 -8.30 -1.76 10.39
C LEU A 279 -9.23 -2.97 10.26
N LEU A 280 -10.45 -2.83 10.76
CA LEU A 280 -11.47 -3.87 10.59
C LEU A 280 -11.77 -4.07 9.11
N GLY A 281 -11.69 -5.29 8.62
CA GLY A 281 -12.05 -5.69 7.27
C GLY A 281 -13.08 -6.82 7.27
N ILE A 282 -13.91 -6.85 6.24
CA ILE A 282 -14.82 -7.97 5.94
C ILE A 282 -14.23 -8.74 4.77
N GLN A 283 -14.00 -10.03 4.95
CA GLN A 283 -13.64 -10.94 3.87
C GLN A 283 -14.91 -11.58 3.30
N ILE A 284 -14.99 -11.65 1.99
CA ILE A 284 -16.10 -12.25 1.25
C ILE A 284 -15.58 -13.28 0.24
N ASP A 285 -16.41 -14.23 -0.17
CA ASP A 285 -16.09 -15.20 -1.24
C ASP A 285 -16.59 -14.77 -2.63
N ALA A 286 -17.22 -13.60 -2.73
CA ALA A 286 -17.60 -13.01 -4.01
C ALA A 286 -16.34 -12.52 -4.75
N ALA A 287 -16.26 -12.81 -6.05
CA ALA A 287 -15.16 -12.35 -6.88
C ALA A 287 -15.12 -10.81 -6.96
N ILE A 288 -13.99 -10.23 -6.52
CA ILE A 288 -13.63 -8.83 -6.71
C ILE A 288 -12.56 -8.77 -7.80
N ASN A 289 -12.89 -8.09 -8.89
CA ASN A 289 -11.97 -7.83 -9.99
C ASN A 289 -11.64 -6.34 -10.03
N PRO A 290 -10.49 -5.93 -10.61
CA PRO A 290 -10.23 -4.54 -10.92
C PRO A 290 -11.40 -3.91 -11.69
N GLY A 291 -11.84 -2.74 -11.23
CA GLY A 291 -13.10 -2.11 -11.67
C GLY A 291 -14.22 -2.11 -10.62
N ASN A 292 -14.28 -3.14 -9.77
CA ASN A 292 -15.27 -3.20 -8.69
C ASN A 292 -14.81 -2.44 -7.44
N SER A 293 -13.50 -2.23 -7.27
CA SER A 293 -12.95 -1.41 -6.18
C SER A 293 -13.60 -0.03 -6.16
N GLY A 294 -13.99 0.40 -4.96
CA GLY A 294 -14.70 1.65 -4.69
C GLY A 294 -16.22 1.55 -4.84
N GLY A 295 -16.73 0.43 -5.36
CA GLY A 295 -18.16 0.13 -5.44
C GLY A 295 -18.73 -0.36 -4.10
N PRO A 296 -20.06 -0.33 -3.92
CA PRO A 296 -20.70 -0.78 -2.70
C PRO A 296 -20.82 -2.31 -2.62
N ALA A 297 -20.77 -2.82 -1.40
CA ALA A 297 -21.20 -4.17 -1.03
C ALA A 297 -22.54 -4.10 -0.30
N PHE A 298 -23.53 -4.87 -0.72
CA PHE A 298 -24.90 -4.85 -0.19
C PHE A 298 -25.25 -6.10 0.59
N ASN A 299 -26.07 -5.95 1.63
CA ASN A 299 -26.82 -7.06 2.21
C ASN A 299 -28.08 -7.40 1.37
N ASP A 300 -28.80 -8.46 1.73
CA ASP A 300 -30.04 -8.87 1.02
C ASP A 300 -31.20 -7.85 1.19
N GLN A 301 -31.08 -6.89 2.12
CA GLN A 301 -32.04 -5.80 2.32
C GLN A 301 -31.75 -4.58 1.43
N GLY A 302 -30.66 -4.60 0.66
CA GLY A 302 -30.25 -3.48 -0.21
C GLY A 302 -29.51 -2.35 0.52
N GLU A 303 -29.09 -2.56 1.77
CA GLU A 303 -28.27 -1.62 2.51
C GLU A 303 -26.78 -1.86 2.20
N CYS A 304 -26.01 -0.78 2.08
CA CYS A 304 -24.57 -0.83 1.86
C CYS A 304 -23.86 -1.22 3.16
N ILE A 305 -23.23 -2.39 3.19
CA ILE A 305 -22.44 -2.89 4.33
C ILE A 305 -20.95 -2.52 4.23
N GLY A 306 -20.54 -1.87 3.14
CA GLY A 306 -19.18 -1.35 3.00
C GLY A 306 -18.75 -1.09 1.56
N VAL A 307 -17.46 -0.82 1.39
CA VAL A 307 -16.83 -0.50 0.10
C VAL A 307 -15.98 -1.68 -0.35
N ALA A 308 -16.22 -2.21 -1.54
CA ALA A 308 -15.37 -3.24 -2.09
C ALA A 308 -13.95 -2.68 -2.33
N PHE A 309 -12.94 -3.43 -1.91
CA PHE A 309 -11.55 -3.11 -2.18
C PHE A 309 -10.75 -4.38 -2.42
N GLN A 310 -9.68 -4.27 -3.19
CA GLN A 310 -8.77 -5.38 -3.45
C GLN A 310 -7.51 -5.20 -2.61
N VAL A 311 -7.15 -6.24 -1.86
CA VAL A 311 -5.87 -6.31 -1.15
C VAL A 311 -4.85 -6.96 -2.07
N TYR A 312 -3.63 -6.45 -2.08
CA TYR A 312 -2.49 -7.06 -2.78
C TYR A 312 -2.27 -8.49 -2.27
N ARG A 313 -2.47 -9.50 -3.13
CA ARG A 313 -2.25 -10.91 -2.78
C ARG A 313 -1.62 -11.70 -3.91
N SER A 314 -0.81 -12.67 -3.48
CA SER A 314 -0.12 -13.66 -4.31
C SER A 314 -1.06 -14.35 -5.30
N ASP A 315 -0.55 -14.60 -6.51
CA ASP A 315 -1.22 -15.28 -7.63
C ASP A 315 -1.87 -16.64 -7.27
N ASP A 316 -1.54 -17.23 -6.12
CA ASP A 316 -1.98 -18.55 -5.65
C ASP A 316 -3.34 -18.58 -4.92
N VAL A 317 -4.02 -17.43 -4.72
CA VAL A 317 -5.28 -17.37 -3.95
C VAL A 317 -6.44 -16.83 -4.79
N GLU A 318 -7.32 -17.72 -5.22
CA GLU A 318 -8.54 -17.37 -5.97
C GLU A 318 -9.74 -17.09 -5.03
N ASN A 319 -10.66 -16.21 -5.45
CA ASN A 319 -11.98 -15.97 -4.85
C ASN A 319 -12.00 -15.45 -3.40
N ILE A 320 -11.07 -14.57 -3.03
CA ILE A 320 -11.13 -13.83 -1.77
C ILE A 320 -11.27 -12.33 -2.05
N GLY A 321 -12.44 -11.78 -1.74
CA GLY A 321 -12.72 -10.35 -1.78
C GLY A 321 -12.60 -9.71 -0.41
N TYR A 322 -12.33 -8.40 -0.38
CA TYR A 322 -12.36 -7.59 0.84
C TYR A 322 -13.34 -6.44 0.71
N VAL A 323 -13.94 -6.07 1.84
CA VAL A 323 -14.87 -4.96 1.97
C VAL A 323 -14.48 -4.12 3.18
N ILE A 324 -14.34 -2.81 2.96
CA ILE A 324 -14.14 -1.81 4.00
C ILE A 324 -15.49 -1.61 4.69
N PRO A 325 -15.64 -2.03 5.96
CA PRO A 325 -16.95 -2.05 6.62
C PRO A 325 -17.51 -0.65 6.86
N THR A 326 -18.83 -0.55 7.00
CA THR A 326 -19.51 0.71 7.35
C THR A 326 -18.96 1.35 8.61
N THR A 327 -18.45 0.60 9.58
CA THR A 327 -17.84 1.19 10.78
C THR A 327 -16.58 2.01 10.49
N VAL A 328 -15.77 1.59 9.51
CA VAL A 328 -14.58 2.35 9.07
C VAL A 328 -15.01 3.53 8.21
N VAL A 329 -16.01 3.34 7.34
CA VAL A 329 -16.61 4.42 6.52
C VAL A 329 -17.20 5.51 7.40
N SER A 330 -17.98 5.15 8.42
CA SER A 330 -18.59 6.10 9.36
C SER A 330 -17.53 6.89 10.13
N HIS A 331 -16.46 6.23 10.57
CA HIS A 331 -15.34 6.91 11.23
C HIS A 331 -14.71 7.97 10.31
N PHE A 332 -14.38 7.60 9.07
CA PHE A 332 -13.84 8.54 8.07
C PHE A 332 -14.77 9.73 7.81
N LEU A 333 -16.08 9.48 7.63
CA LEU A 333 -17.05 10.54 7.35
C LEU A 333 -17.22 11.49 8.55
N GLU A 334 -17.29 10.94 9.76
CA GLU A 334 -17.42 11.72 11.00
C GLU A 334 -16.15 12.54 11.29
N ASP A 335 -14.97 11.97 11.06
CA ASP A 335 -13.70 12.68 11.16
C ASP A 335 -13.65 13.88 10.21
N TYR A 336 -14.00 13.66 8.94
CA TYR A 336 -14.07 14.74 7.94
C TYR A 336 -15.10 15.80 8.31
N GLU A 337 -16.27 15.42 8.82
CA GLU A 337 -17.32 16.37 9.22
C GLU A 337 -16.89 17.24 10.41
N ARG A 338 -16.20 16.66 11.40
CA ARG A 338 -15.71 17.38 12.58
C ARG A 338 -14.59 18.38 12.26
N HIS A 339 -13.68 18.01 11.36
CA HIS A 339 -12.44 18.75 11.16
C HIS A 339 -12.32 19.46 9.80
N GLY A 340 -13.22 19.18 8.85
CA GLY A 340 -13.14 19.65 7.47
C GLY A 340 -11.99 19.03 6.66
N LYS A 341 -11.28 18.05 7.24
CA LYS A 341 -10.17 17.30 6.65
C LYS A 341 -10.05 15.94 7.35
N TYR A 342 -9.36 15.00 6.72
CA TYR A 342 -9.04 13.71 7.34
C TYR A 342 -7.89 13.88 8.35
N THR A 343 -8.01 13.29 9.54
CA THR A 343 -7.02 13.35 10.63
C THR A 343 -6.39 11.99 10.95
N GLY A 344 -6.92 10.91 10.39
CA GLY A 344 -6.32 9.57 10.49
C GLY A 344 -6.98 8.65 11.50
N PHE A 345 -6.52 7.40 11.51
CA PHE A 345 -6.80 6.45 12.59
C PHE A 345 -5.69 6.52 13.65
N PRO A 346 -6.05 6.61 14.94
CA PRO A 346 -5.05 6.73 15.97
C PRO A 346 -4.35 5.39 16.24
N SER A 347 -3.14 5.48 16.78
CA SER A 347 -2.32 4.36 17.25
C SER A 347 -1.93 4.56 18.72
N LEU A 348 -1.71 3.45 19.43
CA LEU A 348 -1.16 3.49 20.78
C LEU A 348 0.36 3.71 20.79
N GLY A 349 1.06 3.47 19.67
CA GLY A 349 2.51 3.66 19.57
C GLY A 349 3.32 2.65 20.39
N VAL A 350 2.90 1.39 20.44
CA VAL A 350 3.60 0.32 21.19
C VAL A 350 3.81 -0.94 20.37
N LEU A 351 4.95 -1.59 20.57
CA LEU A 351 5.22 -2.94 20.08
C LEU A 351 4.88 -3.95 21.18
N LEU A 352 4.16 -5.01 20.84
CA LEU A 352 3.59 -5.94 21.81
C LEU A 352 4.06 -7.38 21.59
N GLN A 353 4.15 -8.13 22.69
CA GLN A 353 4.42 -9.56 22.71
C GLN A 353 3.29 -10.30 23.43
N LYS A 354 2.82 -11.39 22.82
CA LYS A 354 1.82 -12.29 23.40
C LYS A 354 2.35 -13.05 24.61
N LEU A 355 1.45 -13.42 25.51
CA LEU A 355 1.76 -14.05 26.80
C LEU A 355 1.21 -15.47 26.94
N GLU A 356 1.24 -16.30 25.88
CA GLU A 356 0.76 -17.69 25.94
C GLU A 356 1.55 -18.58 26.91
N ASN A 357 2.85 -18.32 27.03
CA ASN A 357 3.75 -19.14 27.83
C ASN A 357 3.49 -18.93 29.34
N PRO A 358 3.13 -19.98 30.11
CA PRO A 358 2.86 -19.84 31.54
C PRO A 358 4.07 -19.37 32.36
N ALA A 359 5.29 -19.77 32.00
CA ALA A 359 6.50 -19.35 32.70
C ALA A 359 6.79 -17.85 32.49
N LEU A 360 6.53 -17.33 31.28
CA LEU A 360 6.62 -15.89 31.00
C LEU A 360 5.64 -15.09 31.86
N ARG A 361 4.37 -15.53 31.95
CA ARG A 361 3.36 -14.88 32.81
C ARG A 361 3.75 -14.92 34.29
N ALA A 362 4.22 -16.07 34.77
CA ALA A 362 4.66 -16.23 36.16
C ALA A 362 5.85 -15.31 36.49
N CYS A 363 6.84 -15.22 35.59
CA CYS A 363 8.00 -14.33 35.73
C CYS A 363 7.59 -12.84 35.83
N LEU A 364 6.57 -12.44 35.07
CA LEU A 364 6.03 -11.07 35.06
C LEU A 364 5.01 -10.81 36.18
N ASN A 365 4.70 -11.81 37.02
CA ASN A 365 3.65 -11.77 38.05
C ASN A 365 2.26 -11.44 37.49
N VAL A 366 1.92 -11.97 36.33
CA VAL A 366 0.58 -11.84 35.75
C VAL A 366 -0.31 -12.95 36.33
N PRO A 367 -1.39 -12.62 37.06
CA PRO A 367 -2.15 -13.59 37.86
C PRO A 367 -3.05 -14.50 37.02
N THR A 368 -3.48 -14.04 35.84
CA THR A 368 -4.46 -14.71 34.98
C THR A 368 -3.89 -14.95 33.58
N ASN A 369 -4.64 -15.65 32.72
CA ASN A 369 -4.25 -15.86 31.31
C ASN A 369 -4.65 -14.67 30.43
N GLU A 370 -4.19 -13.48 30.81
CA GLU A 370 -4.57 -12.20 30.21
C GLU A 370 -3.34 -11.34 29.94
N GLY A 371 -3.54 -10.35 29.07
CA GLY A 371 -2.61 -9.27 28.79
C GLY A 371 -1.52 -9.54 27.76
N VAL A 372 -0.90 -8.45 27.33
CA VAL A 372 0.19 -8.43 26.35
C VAL A 372 1.33 -7.56 26.86
N LEU A 373 2.57 -8.01 26.63
CA LEU A 373 3.78 -7.36 27.10
C LEU A 373 4.22 -6.24 26.16
N VAL A 374 4.47 -5.05 26.71
CA VAL A 374 5.08 -3.91 26.01
C VAL A 374 6.56 -4.18 25.79
N ARG A 375 6.94 -4.36 24.53
CA ARG A 375 8.32 -4.61 24.07
C ARG A 375 9.10 -3.35 23.79
N LYS A 376 8.42 -2.35 23.24
CA LYS A 376 8.98 -1.07 22.82
C LYS A 376 7.86 -0.04 22.77
N VAL A 377 8.18 1.21 23.04
CA VAL A 377 7.26 2.34 22.92
C VAL A 377 7.84 3.31 21.89
N GLU A 378 7.00 3.82 20.99
CA GLU A 378 7.40 4.78 19.97
C GLU A 378 7.71 6.13 20.63
N PRO A 379 8.91 6.71 20.45
CA PRO A 379 9.31 7.94 21.13
C PRO A 379 8.40 9.14 20.87
N THR A 380 7.80 9.19 19.69
CA THR A 380 6.90 10.28 19.27
C THR A 380 5.46 10.10 19.73
N SER A 381 5.11 8.98 20.37
CA SER A 381 3.78 8.72 20.90
C SER A 381 3.64 9.23 22.35
N ASP A 382 2.43 9.59 22.76
CA ASP A 382 2.15 9.98 24.16
C ASP A 382 2.38 8.80 25.13
N ALA A 383 2.23 7.56 24.64
CA ALA A 383 2.54 6.37 25.40
C ALA A 383 3.97 6.36 25.96
N SER A 384 4.93 7.04 25.32
CA SER A 384 6.32 7.12 25.81
C SER A 384 6.46 7.84 27.15
N ASN A 385 5.52 8.74 27.47
CA ASN A 385 5.46 9.47 28.74
C ASN A 385 4.89 8.62 29.88
N VAL A 386 4.16 7.54 29.55
CA VAL A 386 3.27 6.84 30.48
C VAL A 386 3.64 5.36 30.61
N LEU A 387 3.75 4.65 29.49
CA LEU A 387 4.08 3.24 29.38
C LEU A 387 5.60 3.02 29.36
N LYS A 388 6.02 1.83 29.77
CA LYS A 388 7.43 1.41 29.81
C LYS A 388 7.59 0.02 29.25
N GLU A 389 8.78 -0.26 28.71
CA GLU A 389 9.16 -1.63 28.38
C GLU A 389 9.06 -2.52 29.62
N GLY A 390 8.43 -3.69 29.46
CA GLY A 390 8.15 -4.60 30.57
C GLY A 390 6.75 -4.47 31.19
N ASP A 391 5.99 -3.43 30.86
CA ASP A 391 4.60 -3.33 31.28
C ASP A 391 3.74 -4.39 30.59
N VAL A 392 2.72 -4.89 31.28
CA VAL A 392 1.72 -5.80 30.69
C VAL A 392 0.38 -5.06 30.62
N ILE A 393 -0.13 -4.82 29.41
CA ILE A 393 -1.46 -4.24 29.20
C ILE A 393 -2.49 -5.34 29.41
N VAL A 394 -3.37 -5.17 30.40
CA VAL A 394 -4.41 -6.16 30.76
C VAL A 394 -5.82 -5.68 30.45
N SER A 395 -6.04 -4.37 30.30
CA SER A 395 -7.32 -3.82 29.82
C SER A 395 -7.15 -2.53 29.03
N PHE A 396 -8.10 -2.27 28.13
CA PHE A 396 -8.25 -1.04 27.35
C PHE A 396 -9.69 -0.56 27.48
N ASP A 397 -9.93 0.65 27.99
CA ASP A 397 -11.26 1.21 28.32
C ASP A 397 -12.15 0.21 29.05
N ASN A 398 -11.61 -0.39 30.12
CA ASN A 398 -12.27 -1.43 30.93
C ASN A 398 -12.58 -2.76 30.20
N VAL A 399 -12.18 -2.91 28.94
CA VAL A 399 -12.27 -4.18 28.21
C VAL A 399 -11.00 -4.99 28.45
N ARG A 400 -11.14 -6.22 28.96
CA ARG A 400 -9.99 -7.09 29.23
C ARG A 400 -9.33 -7.61 27.97
N VAL A 401 -8.01 -7.52 27.94
CA VAL A 401 -7.15 -8.04 26.87
C VAL A 401 -6.70 -9.45 27.24
N GLY A 402 -6.94 -10.44 26.38
CA GLY A 402 -6.46 -11.81 26.56
C GLY A 402 -4.96 -11.95 26.28
N CYS A 403 -4.37 -13.09 26.65
CA CYS A 403 -2.93 -13.37 26.44
C CYS A 403 -2.49 -13.31 24.97
N GLU A 404 -3.43 -13.51 24.05
CA GLU A 404 -3.25 -13.42 22.59
C GLU A 404 -3.41 -12.03 22.00
N GLY A 405 -3.63 -11.00 22.83
CA GLY A 405 -3.93 -9.66 22.35
C GLY A 405 -5.32 -9.54 21.74
N THR A 406 -6.25 -10.41 22.13
CA THR A 406 -7.64 -10.38 21.68
C THR A 406 -8.56 -9.84 22.77
N VAL A 407 -9.67 -9.22 22.38
CA VAL A 407 -10.74 -8.72 23.24
C VAL A 407 -12.08 -9.32 22.81
N PRO A 408 -13.08 -9.36 23.71
CA PRO A 408 -14.46 -9.66 23.31
C PRO A 408 -14.93 -8.67 22.22
N PHE A 409 -15.56 -9.19 21.17
CA PHE A 409 -16.01 -8.38 20.04
C PHE A 409 -17.54 -8.31 19.95
N ARG A 410 -18.15 -9.47 19.75
CA ARG A 410 -19.60 -9.71 19.69
C ARG A 410 -19.92 -10.93 20.55
N SER A 411 -21.18 -11.33 20.60
CA SER A 411 -21.74 -12.46 21.36
C SER A 411 -20.71 -13.51 21.81
N SER A 412 -20.13 -14.27 20.87
CA SER A 412 -19.14 -15.32 21.14
C SER A 412 -17.79 -15.12 20.43
N GLU A 413 -17.60 -13.96 19.80
CA GLU A 413 -16.45 -13.69 18.94
C GLU A 413 -15.38 -12.86 19.68
N ARG A 414 -14.12 -13.09 19.30
CA ARG A 414 -12.98 -12.30 19.78
C ARG A 414 -12.29 -11.65 18.60
N ILE A 415 -11.78 -10.45 18.81
CA ILE A 415 -11.05 -9.68 17.80
C ILE A 415 -9.73 -9.16 18.36
N ALA A 416 -8.76 -8.83 17.52
CA ALA A 416 -7.53 -8.17 17.95
C ALA A 416 -7.87 -6.86 18.67
N PHE A 417 -7.25 -6.59 19.83
CA PHE A 417 -7.56 -5.41 20.63
C PHE A 417 -7.25 -4.09 19.92
N ARG A 418 -6.40 -4.13 18.87
CA ARG A 418 -6.17 -3.02 17.93
C ARG A 418 -7.48 -2.44 17.36
N TYR A 419 -8.51 -3.26 17.21
CA TYR A 419 -9.86 -2.81 16.85
C TYR A 419 -10.41 -1.75 17.80
N LEU A 420 -10.18 -1.86 19.12
CA LEU A 420 -10.66 -0.85 20.07
C LEU A 420 -9.93 0.48 19.91
N ILE A 421 -8.63 0.43 19.59
CA ILE A 421 -7.82 1.61 19.31
C ILE A 421 -8.36 2.31 18.05
N SER A 422 -8.58 1.57 16.95
CA SER A 422 -9.01 2.16 15.68
C SER A 422 -10.47 2.64 15.67
N LYS A 423 -11.27 2.35 16.70
CA LYS A 423 -12.59 2.97 16.88
C LYS A 423 -12.53 4.39 17.44
N LYS A 424 -11.42 4.79 18.04
CA LYS A 424 -11.21 6.12 18.62
C LYS A 424 -10.81 7.11 17.52
N PHE A 425 -10.90 8.39 17.83
CA PHE A 425 -10.40 9.47 16.97
C PHE A 425 -9.03 9.96 17.47
N THR A 426 -8.26 10.57 16.56
CA THR A 426 -7.00 11.23 16.91
C THR A 426 -7.24 12.33 17.94
N GLY A 427 -6.48 12.32 19.04
CA GLY A 427 -6.64 13.19 20.20
C GLY A 427 -7.50 12.61 21.32
N ASP A 428 -8.18 11.47 21.10
CA ASP A 428 -8.94 10.80 22.17
C ASP A 428 -8.01 10.26 23.26
N VAL A 429 -8.52 10.24 24.49
CA VAL A 429 -7.86 9.58 25.64
C VAL A 429 -8.39 8.16 25.80
N ALA A 430 -7.49 7.22 26.04
CA ALA A 430 -7.82 5.84 26.41
C ALA A 430 -7.31 5.50 27.82
N GLU A 431 -8.12 4.77 28.58
CA GLU A 431 -7.73 4.24 29.89
C GLU A 431 -7.16 2.83 29.74
N LEU A 432 -5.92 2.64 30.18
CA LEU A 432 -5.23 1.35 30.15
C LEU A 432 -5.09 0.81 31.56
N GLY A 433 -5.53 -0.43 31.78
CA GLY A 433 -5.14 -1.20 32.96
C GLY A 433 -3.85 -1.94 32.65
N ILE A 434 -2.81 -1.72 33.45
CA ILE A 434 -1.50 -2.34 33.26
C ILE A 434 -1.01 -3.03 34.53
N ILE A 435 -0.11 -4.00 34.36
CA ILE A 435 0.69 -4.58 35.43
C ILE A 435 2.13 -4.12 35.23
N ARG A 436 2.68 -3.44 36.23
CA ARG A 436 4.08 -2.99 36.26
C ARG A 436 4.74 -3.50 37.54
N LYS A 437 5.80 -4.29 37.39
CA LYS A 437 6.50 -4.95 38.52
C LYS A 437 5.54 -5.73 39.45
N GLY A 438 4.54 -6.41 38.86
CA GLY A 438 3.53 -7.19 39.58
C GLY A 438 2.43 -6.37 40.26
N GLN A 439 2.42 -5.03 40.13
CA GLN A 439 1.38 -4.17 40.67
C GLN A 439 0.43 -3.71 39.56
N PHE A 440 -0.87 -3.84 39.80
CA PHE A 440 -1.91 -3.31 38.93
C PHE A 440 -2.02 -1.79 39.06
N MET A 441 -2.15 -1.09 37.94
CA MET A 441 -2.37 0.36 37.89
C MET A 441 -3.18 0.74 36.66
N ASN A 442 -3.93 1.84 36.76
CA ASN A 442 -4.61 2.46 35.62
C ASN A 442 -3.80 3.67 35.18
N VAL A 443 -3.65 3.82 33.87
CA VAL A 443 -2.99 4.96 33.23
C VAL A 443 -3.84 5.48 32.09
N GLN A 444 -3.66 6.75 31.73
CA GLN A 444 -4.33 7.36 30.59
C GLN A 444 -3.29 7.70 29.53
N VAL A 445 -3.65 7.49 28.25
CA VAL A 445 -2.79 7.78 27.11
C VAL A 445 -3.61 8.49 26.04
N ILE A 446 -3.07 9.57 25.48
CA ILE A 446 -3.63 10.25 24.32
C ILE A 446 -3.25 9.47 23.07
N LEU A 447 -4.25 9.11 22.26
CA LEU A 447 -4.03 8.36 21.03
C LEU A 447 -3.88 9.33 19.85
N ASN A 448 -2.79 9.20 19.11
CA ASN A 448 -2.49 10.02 17.94
C ASN A 448 -2.20 9.14 16.73
N THR A 449 -2.35 9.69 15.53
CA THR A 449 -1.94 9.04 14.28
C THR A 449 -0.47 8.65 14.34
N ARG A 450 -0.15 7.47 13.82
CA ARG A 450 1.22 6.95 13.84
C ARG A 450 2.11 7.79 12.93
N LEU A 451 3.28 8.18 13.43
CA LEU A 451 4.29 8.85 12.61
C LEU A 451 5.27 7.81 12.03
N HIS A 452 5.42 7.82 10.72
CA HIS A 452 6.33 6.94 10.00
C HIS A 452 7.63 7.67 9.69
N LEU A 453 8.77 7.09 10.07
CA LEU A 453 10.09 7.63 9.72
C LEU A 453 10.36 7.55 8.20
N VAL A 454 9.91 6.46 7.59
CA VAL A 454 9.83 6.29 6.14
C VAL A 454 8.35 6.19 5.78
N PRO A 455 7.76 7.23 5.19
CA PRO A 455 6.32 7.29 4.94
C PRO A 455 5.92 6.41 3.75
N TYR A 456 4.73 5.79 3.86
CA TYR A 456 4.11 4.98 2.80
C TYR A 456 3.46 5.84 1.72
N HIS A 457 3.12 7.08 2.06
CA HIS A 457 2.54 8.06 1.16
C HIS A 457 3.13 9.43 1.49
N ILE A 458 3.41 10.23 0.47
CA ILE A 458 3.89 11.60 0.67
C ILE A 458 2.67 12.54 0.76
N GLU A 459 2.68 13.41 1.77
CA GLU A 459 1.73 14.51 1.86
C GLU A 459 2.10 15.58 0.81
N GLY A 460 1.19 15.87 -0.11
CA GLY A 460 1.43 16.83 -1.21
C GLY A 460 1.67 16.17 -2.58
N ASP A 461 1.68 16.99 -3.63
CA ASP A 461 1.74 16.51 -5.01
C ASP A 461 3.17 16.17 -5.48
N GLN A 462 4.22 16.59 -4.76
CA GLN A 462 5.63 16.33 -5.12
C GLN A 462 6.50 16.03 -3.90
N PRO A 463 7.47 15.10 -4.02
CA PRO A 463 8.50 14.87 -3.01
C PRO A 463 9.44 16.07 -2.87
N SER A 464 9.90 16.31 -1.64
CA SER A 464 10.90 17.33 -1.36
C SER A 464 12.26 16.93 -1.94
N TYR A 465 13.01 17.90 -2.46
CA TYR A 465 14.37 17.68 -2.93
C TYR A 465 15.24 18.93 -2.84
N LEU A 466 16.55 18.73 -2.70
CA LEU A 466 17.57 19.78 -2.70
C LEU A 466 18.77 19.33 -3.53
N ILE A 467 19.28 20.22 -4.39
CA ILE A 467 20.46 19.97 -5.21
C ILE A 467 21.60 20.88 -4.75
N VAL A 468 22.76 20.30 -4.44
CA VAL A 468 23.96 21.07 -4.07
C VAL A 468 25.14 20.59 -4.89
N ALA A 469 25.68 21.42 -5.77
CA ALA A 469 26.81 21.06 -6.64
C ALA A 469 26.57 19.75 -7.44
N GLY A 470 25.33 19.47 -7.82
CA GLY A 470 24.93 18.23 -8.49
C GLY A 470 24.58 17.06 -7.58
N LEU A 471 24.83 17.13 -6.27
CA LEU A 471 24.36 16.13 -5.31
C LEU A 471 22.85 16.32 -5.09
N VAL A 472 22.05 15.28 -5.33
CA VAL A 472 20.59 15.31 -5.22
C VAL A 472 20.16 14.68 -3.90
N PHE A 473 19.64 15.47 -2.98
CA PHE A 473 19.10 15.02 -1.70
C PHE A 473 17.59 14.92 -1.72
N THR A 474 17.04 13.83 -1.18
CA THR A 474 15.59 13.63 -1.03
C THR A 474 15.29 12.78 0.21
N PRO A 475 14.12 12.93 0.86
CA PRO A 475 13.70 12.03 1.92
C PRO A 475 13.40 10.62 1.40
N LEU A 476 13.88 9.60 2.12
CA LEU A 476 13.52 8.22 1.85
C LEU A 476 12.02 8.01 2.12
N SER A 477 11.33 7.39 1.17
CA SER A 477 9.90 7.05 1.25
C SER A 477 9.66 5.69 0.62
N GLU A 478 8.55 5.02 0.95
CA GLU A 478 8.22 3.72 0.32
C GLU A 478 8.03 3.83 -1.20
N PRO A 479 7.37 4.88 -1.74
CA PRO A 479 7.29 5.02 -3.19
C PRO A 479 8.64 5.16 -3.89
N LEU A 480 9.61 5.83 -3.25
CA LEU A 480 11.00 5.88 -3.75
C LEU A 480 11.65 4.49 -3.70
N ILE A 481 11.42 3.74 -2.63
CA ILE A 481 11.94 2.38 -2.49
C ILE A 481 11.41 1.45 -3.59
N GLU A 482 10.12 1.57 -3.90
CA GLU A 482 9.47 0.81 -4.95
C GLU A 482 9.97 1.19 -6.35
N GLU A 483 10.21 2.47 -6.63
CA GLU A 483 10.69 2.95 -7.93
C GLU A 483 12.16 2.56 -8.19
N GLU A 484 13.03 2.70 -7.19
CA GLU A 484 14.45 2.31 -7.30
C GLU A 484 14.69 0.79 -7.25
N CYS A 485 13.68 0.02 -6.82
CA CYS A 485 13.75 -1.41 -6.48
C CYS A 485 14.63 -1.72 -5.26
N GLU A 486 14.24 -2.71 -4.45
CA GLU A 486 14.96 -3.05 -3.20
C GLU A 486 16.44 -3.42 -3.41
N ASP A 487 16.80 -3.97 -4.57
CA ASP A 487 18.17 -4.40 -4.88
C ASP A 487 19.18 -3.24 -4.98
N SER A 488 18.75 -2.02 -5.33
CA SER A 488 19.65 -0.87 -5.55
C SER A 488 19.90 -0.03 -4.28
N ILE A 489 19.01 -0.13 -3.29
CA ILE A 489 18.97 0.73 -2.10
C ILE A 489 19.97 0.28 -1.03
N GLY A 490 20.28 -1.02 -1.02
CA GLY A 490 21.19 -1.62 -0.07
C GLY A 490 20.54 -2.01 1.26
N LEU A 491 21.09 -3.06 1.87
CA LEU A 491 20.50 -3.73 3.03
C LEU A 491 20.41 -2.84 4.28
N LYS A 492 21.37 -1.92 4.48
CA LYS A 492 21.40 -1.04 5.65
C LYS A 492 20.23 -0.07 5.65
N LEU A 493 20.01 0.61 4.52
CA LEU A 493 18.95 1.60 4.36
C LEU A 493 17.57 0.92 4.38
N LEU A 494 17.43 -0.26 3.75
CA LEU A 494 16.21 -1.09 3.89
C LEU A 494 15.96 -1.51 5.35
N THR A 495 17.00 -1.91 6.09
CA THR A 495 16.85 -2.27 7.51
C THR A 495 16.37 -1.06 8.31
N LYS A 496 16.90 0.15 8.05
CA LYS A 496 16.40 1.38 8.67
C LYS A 496 14.94 1.63 8.30
N ALA A 497 14.56 1.51 7.03
CA ALA A 497 13.20 1.74 6.57
C ALA A 497 12.18 0.82 7.24
N ARG A 498 12.53 -0.46 7.45
CA ARG A 498 11.62 -1.46 8.01
C ARG A 498 11.55 -1.48 9.54
N TYR A 499 12.61 -1.09 10.25
CA TYR A 499 12.72 -1.30 11.70
C TYR A 499 12.97 -0.05 12.55
N SER A 500 13.41 1.06 11.95
CA SER A 500 13.65 2.30 12.68
C SER A 500 12.33 3.03 12.95
N MET A 501 12.29 3.75 14.08
CA MET A 501 11.16 4.58 14.49
C MET A 501 11.63 6.03 14.57
N PRO A 502 10.76 7.00 14.29
CA PRO A 502 11.13 8.40 14.48
C PRO A 502 11.36 8.67 15.97
N ARG A 503 12.41 9.43 16.26
CA ARG A 503 12.83 9.90 17.57
C ARG A 503 12.11 11.19 17.94
N PHE A 504 11.83 12.05 16.97
CA PHE A 504 11.08 13.29 17.13
C PHE A 504 10.16 13.52 15.93
N LYS A 505 9.16 14.39 16.11
CA LYS A 505 8.21 14.75 15.06
C LYS A 505 8.92 15.49 13.94
N GLY A 506 8.71 15.07 12.69
CA GLY A 506 9.35 15.65 11.51
C GLY A 506 10.71 15.04 11.15
N GLU A 507 11.21 14.07 11.94
CA GLU A 507 12.44 13.36 11.56
C GLU A 507 12.26 12.60 10.24
N GLN A 508 13.24 12.74 9.35
CA GLN A 508 13.32 12.05 8.07
C GLN A 508 14.69 11.40 7.88
N ILE A 509 14.75 10.33 7.08
CA ILE A 509 16.01 9.80 6.57
C ILE A 509 16.27 10.52 5.23
N VAL A 510 17.19 11.48 5.23
CA VAL A 510 17.62 12.16 4.00
C VAL A 510 18.69 11.31 3.32
N ILE A 511 18.53 11.07 2.02
CA ILE A 511 19.49 10.30 1.22
C ILE A 511 20.01 11.14 0.05
N LEU A 512 21.24 10.89 -0.37
CA LEU A 512 21.81 11.32 -1.64
C LEU A 512 21.31 10.38 -2.73
N SER A 513 20.23 10.69 -3.43
CA SER A 513 19.69 9.79 -4.48
C SER A 513 20.70 9.55 -5.62
N GLN A 514 21.36 10.60 -6.10
CA GLN A 514 22.33 10.52 -7.20
C GLN A 514 23.25 11.74 -7.23
N VAL A 515 24.29 11.67 -8.05
CA VAL A 515 25.19 12.79 -8.36
C VAL A 515 25.12 13.14 -9.85
N LEU A 516 24.67 14.36 -10.14
CA LEU A 516 24.67 14.95 -11.48
C LEU A 516 26.10 15.36 -11.82
N ALA A 517 26.81 14.52 -12.56
CA ALA A 517 28.22 14.70 -12.90
C ALA A 517 28.55 16.11 -13.42
N ASN A 518 29.56 16.73 -12.81
CA ASN A 518 30.07 18.06 -13.10
C ASN A 518 31.53 18.19 -12.60
N GLU A 519 32.28 19.17 -13.11
CA GLU A 519 33.67 19.40 -12.68
C GLU A 519 33.81 19.60 -11.17
N VAL A 520 32.81 20.19 -10.52
CA VAL A 520 32.82 20.47 -9.07
C VAL A 520 32.67 19.22 -8.20
N ASN A 521 32.12 18.13 -8.72
CA ASN A 521 31.83 16.89 -7.98
C ASN A 521 32.62 15.68 -8.51
N ILE A 522 33.72 15.94 -9.20
CA ILE A 522 34.58 14.91 -9.77
C ILE A 522 35.03 13.89 -8.72
N GLY A 523 34.88 12.60 -9.04
CA GLY A 523 35.18 11.48 -8.13
C GLY A 523 34.02 11.06 -7.23
N TYR A 524 32.86 11.71 -7.32
CA TYR A 524 31.65 11.36 -6.57
C TYR A 524 30.48 10.89 -7.46
N GLU A 525 30.69 10.71 -8.77
CA GLU A 525 29.63 10.51 -9.77
C GLU A 525 28.84 9.21 -9.60
N ASP A 526 29.47 8.16 -9.08
CA ASP A 526 28.87 6.83 -8.90
C ASP A 526 28.15 6.67 -7.53
N MET A 527 28.00 7.75 -6.76
CA MET A 527 27.35 7.71 -5.43
C MET A 527 25.82 7.78 -5.51
N SER A 528 25.16 6.94 -4.71
CA SER A 528 23.71 6.95 -4.48
C SER A 528 23.37 6.37 -3.09
N ASN A 529 22.23 6.80 -2.55
CA ASN A 529 21.54 6.37 -1.33
C ASN A 529 22.27 6.55 0.03
N GLU A 530 22.83 7.74 0.31
CA GLU A 530 23.65 7.97 1.51
C GLU A 530 23.20 9.21 2.35
N GLN A 531 23.32 9.22 3.69
CA GLN A 531 22.88 10.31 4.61
C GLN A 531 23.89 11.47 4.80
N ALA A 532 23.51 12.75 4.98
CA ALA A 532 24.45 13.88 4.92
C ALA A 532 24.42 14.89 6.11
N THR A 533 25.49 15.70 6.30
CA THR A 533 25.63 16.88 7.23
C THR A 533 26.51 18.00 6.62
N CYS A 534 26.73 19.19 7.23
CA CYS A 534 27.59 20.27 6.64
C CYS A 534 28.23 21.26 7.66
N LYS A 535 29.45 21.79 7.40
CA LYS A 535 30.15 22.92 8.12
C LYS A 535 31.21 23.68 7.29
N ASP A 536 31.26 25.03 7.41
CA ASP A 536 32.36 25.97 7.05
C ASP A 536 32.71 26.20 5.56
N LYS A 537 33.92 26.73 5.26
CA LYS A 537 34.46 27.07 3.91
C LYS A 537 34.20 25.98 2.86
N TYR A 538 34.18 24.74 3.31
CA TYR A 538 33.85 23.58 2.52
C TYR A 538 32.47 23.09 2.92
N LEU A 539 31.70 22.56 1.96
CA LEU A 539 30.52 21.76 2.28
C LEU A 539 31.01 20.34 2.54
N ILE A 540 30.81 19.85 3.76
CA ILE A 540 31.34 18.56 4.23
C ILE A 540 30.18 17.64 4.59
N PHE A 541 29.89 16.67 3.72
CA PHE A 541 28.85 15.68 3.91
C PHE A 541 29.45 14.36 4.44
N GLU A 542 28.99 13.95 5.63
CA GLU A 542 29.37 12.68 6.26
C GLU A 542 28.27 11.65 6.07
N PHE A 543 28.62 10.54 5.40
CA PHE A 543 27.72 9.47 5.00
C PHE A 543 27.87 8.20 5.87
N GLU A 544 26.94 7.24 5.72
CA GLU A 544 26.73 6.17 6.70
C GLU A 544 27.91 5.18 6.81
N ASP A 545 28.76 5.12 5.78
CA ASP A 545 30.00 4.35 5.76
C ASP A 545 31.25 5.13 6.21
N ASN A 546 31.07 6.26 6.90
CA ASN A 546 32.09 7.28 7.14
C ASN A 546 32.71 7.81 5.84
N PHE A 547 31.96 7.70 4.73
CA PHE A 547 32.35 8.29 3.47
C PHE A 547 32.17 9.80 3.58
N LEU A 548 33.16 10.55 3.11
CA LEU A 548 33.21 12.00 3.25
C LEU A 548 33.19 12.63 1.86
N VAL A 549 32.18 13.46 1.59
CA VAL A 549 32.20 14.34 0.41
C VAL A 549 32.54 15.74 0.87
N VAL A 550 33.59 16.30 0.27
CA VAL A 550 34.03 17.67 0.52
C VAL A 550 33.94 18.46 -0.78
N LEU A 551 33.20 19.56 -0.76
CA LEU A 551 33.05 20.48 -1.88
C LEU A 551 33.46 21.88 -1.45
N GLU A 552 34.08 22.66 -2.33
CA GLU A 552 34.33 24.07 -2.03
C GLU A 552 33.05 24.89 -2.23
N ARG A 553 32.65 25.67 -1.22
CA ARG A 553 31.35 26.35 -1.19
C ARG A 553 31.16 27.33 -2.35
N GLU A 554 32.14 28.19 -2.63
CA GLU A 554 32.02 29.18 -3.71
C GLU A 554 31.90 28.51 -5.08
N SER A 555 32.71 27.47 -5.32
CA SER A 555 32.68 26.67 -6.55
C SER A 555 31.35 25.90 -6.70
N ALA A 556 30.83 25.34 -5.61
CA ALA A 556 29.52 24.68 -5.57
C ALA A 556 28.36 25.64 -5.93
N LEU A 557 28.40 26.87 -5.42
CA LEU A 557 27.42 27.90 -5.72
C LEU A 557 27.51 28.35 -7.18
N ALA A 558 28.72 28.58 -7.69
CA ALA A 558 28.95 29.00 -9.07
C ALA A 558 28.52 27.93 -10.09
N ALA A 559 28.66 26.65 -9.75
CA ALA A 559 28.26 25.53 -10.62
C ALA A 559 26.75 25.26 -10.66
N SER A 560 25.96 25.80 -9.73
CA SER A 560 24.54 25.47 -9.59
C SER A 560 23.76 25.72 -10.89
N GLU A 561 23.90 26.90 -11.51
CA GLU A 561 23.16 27.23 -12.73
C GLU A 561 23.59 26.36 -13.93
N SER A 562 24.88 26.02 -14.04
CA SER A 562 25.39 25.20 -15.14
C SER A 562 24.93 23.74 -15.03
N VAL A 563 24.90 23.18 -13.81
CA VAL A 563 24.36 21.86 -13.52
C VAL A 563 22.87 21.80 -13.88
N LEU A 564 22.06 22.73 -13.35
CA LEU A 564 20.61 22.71 -13.61
C LEU A 564 20.29 22.84 -15.09
N LYS A 565 20.97 23.76 -15.81
CA LYS A 565 20.80 23.90 -17.27
C LYS A 565 21.27 22.66 -18.03
N GLY A 566 22.38 22.05 -17.63
CA GLY A 566 22.94 20.86 -18.27
C GLY A 566 22.01 19.65 -18.21
N TYR A 567 21.30 19.49 -17.09
CA TYR A 567 20.38 18.36 -16.85
C TYR A 567 18.89 18.72 -17.07
N GLY A 568 18.58 19.98 -17.43
CA GLY A 568 17.21 20.43 -17.71
C GLY A 568 16.32 20.52 -16.46
N ILE A 569 16.91 20.85 -15.31
CA ILE A 569 16.22 20.89 -14.03
C ILE A 569 15.63 22.30 -13.78
N PRO A 570 14.33 22.44 -13.47
CA PRO A 570 13.69 23.75 -13.34
C PRO A 570 14.19 24.58 -12.14
N SER A 571 14.50 23.93 -11.02
CA SER A 571 14.85 24.59 -9.76
C SER A 571 15.81 23.72 -8.95
N VAL A 572 16.67 24.38 -8.16
CA VAL A 572 17.61 23.73 -7.23
C VAL A 572 16.92 23.01 -6.08
N ARG A 573 15.66 23.34 -5.78
CA ARG A 573 14.87 22.77 -4.69
C ARG A 573 13.38 22.75 -5.00
N SER A 574 12.66 21.88 -4.30
CA SER A 574 11.20 21.87 -4.23
C SER A 574 10.66 23.12 -3.54
N SER A 575 9.38 23.44 -3.76
CA SER A 575 8.78 24.71 -3.32
C SER A 575 8.60 24.83 -1.81
N ASP A 576 8.40 23.72 -1.11
CA ASP A 576 8.30 23.63 0.35
C ASP A 576 9.58 24.09 1.04
N LEU A 577 10.75 23.80 0.46
CA LEU A 577 12.06 24.22 0.98
C LEU A 577 12.39 25.71 0.71
N LEU A 578 11.44 26.49 0.18
CA LEU A 578 11.54 27.96 0.11
C LEU A 578 11.01 28.61 1.40
N GLU A 579 10.12 27.93 2.12
CA GLU A 579 9.52 28.42 3.35
C GLU A 579 10.52 28.47 4.51
N PRO A 580 10.36 29.39 5.48
CA PRO A 580 11.22 29.46 6.65
C PRO A 580 11.15 28.19 7.47
N TYR A 581 12.32 27.67 7.82
CA TYR A 581 12.41 26.55 8.73
C TYR A 581 11.83 26.92 10.09
N ILE A 582 11.02 26.02 10.64
CA ILE A 582 10.42 26.16 11.95
C ILE A 582 11.04 25.12 12.85
N ASP A 583 11.83 25.56 13.84
CA ASP A 583 12.31 24.68 14.89
C ASP A 583 11.14 24.32 15.82
N SER A 584 10.59 23.12 15.60
CA SER A 584 9.50 22.59 16.41
C SER A 584 9.95 22.04 17.77
N VAL A 585 11.27 21.98 18.03
CA VAL A 585 11.85 21.39 19.25
C VAL A 585 11.78 22.35 20.46
N GLY A 586 11.59 23.65 20.23
CA GLY A 586 11.68 24.69 21.26
C GLY A 586 10.55 24.80 22.31
N GLN A 587 9.52 23.95 22.31
CA GLN A 587 8.38 24.10 23.25
C GLN A 587 8.51 23.34 24.58
N ASN A 588 9.50 22.48 24.80
CA ASN A 588 9.55 21.65 26.02
C ASN A 588 10.88 21.62 26.80
N GLU A 589 11.86 22.47 26.49
CA GLU A 589 13.04 22.61 27.36
C GLU A 589 13.37 24.08 27.63
N ALA A 590 13.28 24.47 28.90
CA ALA A 590 13.87 25.70 29.40
C ALA A 590 15.41 25.55 29.39
N VAL A 591 16.02 25.77 28.23
CA VAL A 591 17.49 25.86 28.12
C VAL A 591 17.91 27.29 28.45
N ASN A 592 18.86 27.39 29.39
CA ASN A 592 19.42 28.64 29.91
C ASN A 592 19.77 29.63 28.78
N GLN A 593 19.11 30.79 28.79
CA GLN A 593 19.49 31.97 28.02
C GLN A 593 20.90 32.41 28.41
N LYS A 594 21.89 32.07 27.59
CA LYS A 594 23.15 32.80 27.40
C LYS A 594 23.84 32.23 26.17
N GLU A 595 23.45 32.73 25.01
CA GLU A 595 24.20 32.78 23.72
C GLU A 595 23.25 32.73 22.50
N PHE A 596 22.20 33.55 22.45
CA PHE A 596 21.55 33.86 21.17
C PHE A 596 21.11 35.32 21.19
N GLY A 597 21.56 36.08 20.18
CA GLY A 597 21.16 37.47 19.97
C GLY A 597 19.74 37.54 19.44
N ASP A 598 18.97 38.48 19.97
CA ASP A 598 17.56 38.72 19.63
C ASP A 598 17.39 39.27 18.19
N SER A 599 16.83 38.48 17.27
CA SER A 599 15.88 38.91 16.21
C SER A 599 15.48 37.75 15.28
N PRO A 600 14.23 37.72 14.77
CA PRO A 600 13.79 36.70 13.82
C PRO A 600 14.44 36.94 12.45
N VAL A 601 15.34 36.02 12.05
CA VAL A 601 16.08 36.10 10.79
C VAL A 601 15.19 35.58 9.66
N SER A 602 14.95 36.40 8.64
CA SER A 602 14.19 35.98 7.46
C SER A 602 15.04 35.04 6.58
N ASN A 603 14.39 34.10 5.88
CA ASN A 603 15.04 33.12 4.99
C ASN A 603 15.93 33.70 3.86
N PHE A 604 15.91 35.01 3.63
CA PHE A 604 16.85 35.65 2.72
C PHE A 604 18.26 35.76 3.32
N GLU A 605 18.39 35.70 4.64
CA GLU A 605 19.67 35.81 5.37
C GLU A 605 20.22 34.44 5.78
N VAL A 606 19.40 33.39 5.70
CA VAL A 606 19.83 32.00 5.84
C VAL A 606 20.26 31.48 4.48
N GLY A 607 21.55 31.56 4.18
CA GLY A 607 22.15 30.81 3.08
C GLY A 607 21.96 29.30 3.26
N TYR A 608 22.43 28.50 2.29
CA TYR A 608 22.39 27.02 2.25
C TYR A 608 22.63 26.32 3.62
N ASP A 609 23.34 26.96 4.54
CA ASP A 609 23.68 26.48 5.88
C ASP A 609 22.48 26.19 6.81
N GLY A 610 21.35 26.91 6.70
CA GLY A 610 20.20 26.68 7.60
C GLY A 610 19.11 25.77 7.04
N LEU A 611 19.27 25.26 5.82
CA LEU A 611 18.33 24.33 5.17
C LEU A 611 18.79 22.87 5.21
N ILE A 612 20.05 22.62 5.60
CA ILE A 612 20.62 21.27 5.76
C ILE A 612 20.62 20.84 7.24
N TRP A 613 20.53 21.81 8.16
CA TRP A 613 20.30 21.58 9.60
C TRP A 613 18.80 21.48 9.96
N ALA A 614 17.97 22.04 9.09
CA ALA A 614 16.51 21.98 9.08
C ALA A 614 16.05 20.70 8.38
#